data_AF-A0A2X2UDF5-F1
#
_entry.id   AF-A0A2X2UDF5-F1
#
_cell.length_a   1.000
_cell.length_b   1.000
_cell.length_c   1.000
_cell.angle_alpha   90.00
_cell.angle_beta   90.00
_cell.angle_gamma   90.00
#
_symmetry.space_group_name_H-M   'P 1'
#
loop_
_entity.id
_entity.type
_entity.pdbx_description
1 polymer ?
#
loop_
_entity_poly.entity_id
_entity_poly.type
_entity_poly.pdbx_seq_one_letter_code
_entity_poly.pdbx_strand_id
1 'polypeptide(L)'
;MEATAAAIYTGETQTIAERVNNYIAATKGSIAGIAREINYSRTTISRYLSGKYDSDPSDLERKLSEYLREQGEEIDASAPGEAPRKFLKKRTDIFESRDMKKVIGVCSAAQEDIGLGIVVAKSGFGKTYALKYYAKMPRVAYVECDDTMSSRDLVEAIERALGIPSSYGTIWKRVNGIREFCNVNKGYLIIIDEADKLISKYTQKKMEILRGIFDQADVGLVIAGEPRLEAQIKTYLNRFANRVDFYASLKGLSGAEVESYLDGYDIDRDALEELKARACNSQTGCFRLFDRTLNNIIRILNANNETTITLKVIAQASDMMML
;
A
#
# COMPACT_ATOMS: atom_id res chain seq x y z
N MET A 1 50.52 -53.52 -1.32
CA MET A 1 49.75 -53.31 -0.09
C MET A 1 49.58 -51.80 0.06
N GLU A 2 48.66 -51.21 -0.71
CA GLU A 2 47.29 -50.84 -0.25
C GLU A 2 47.38 -49.84 0.91
N ALA A 3 47.18 -48.52 0.70
CA ALA A 3 45.88 -47.81 0.65
C ALA A 3 45.01 -48.16 1.87
N THR A 4 44.60 -47.27 2.78
CA THR A 4 43.90 -45.98 2.58
C THR A 4 43.89 -45.10 3.85
N ALA A 5 43.66 -43.81 3.65
CA ALA A 5 43.31 -42.80 4.65
C ALA A 5 41.86 -42.94 5.14
N ALA A 6 41.58 -42.55 6.40
CA ALA A 6 40.35 -41.84 6.85
C ALA A 6 40.20 -41.86 8.39
N ALA A 7 40.41 -40.71 9.05
CA ALA A 7 39.78 -40.39 10.35
C ALA A 7 39.86 -38.87 10.63
N ILE A 8 39.26 -38.06 9.75
CA ILE A 8 38.89 -36.67 10.03
C ILE A 8 37.38 -36.64 9.85
N TYR A 9 36.58 -36.73 10.92
CA TYR A 9 35.15 -36.37 10.96
C TYR A 9 34.60 -36.58 12.39
N THR A 10 34.42 -35.50 13.15
CA THR A 10 33.38 -35.35 14.20
C THR A 10 33.15 -33.86 14.42
N GLY A 11 32.44 -33.22 13.48
CA GLY A 11 31.85 -31.90 13.70
C GLY A 11 30.44 -32.08 14.27
N GLU A 12 30.32 -32.12 15.59
CA GLU A 12 29.00 -32.06 16.23
C GLU A 12 28.48 -30.61 16.16
N THR A 13 27.44 -30.39 15.35
CA THR A 13 26.73 -29.12 15.23
C THR A 13 26.01 -28.79 16.54
N GLN A 14 26.51 -27.80 17.28
CA GLN A 14 25.86 -27.28 18.47
C GLN A 14 24.49 -26.65 18.14
N THR A 15 23.47 -27.05 18.88
CA THR A 15 22.10 -26.54 18.77
C THR A 15 21.97 -25.09 19.28
N ILE A 16 20.94 -24.36 18.86
CA ILE A 16 20.68 -22.98 19.33
C ILE A 16 20.51 -22.95 20.86
N ALA A 17 19.84 -23.94 21.44
CA ALA A 17 19.68 -24.06 22.89
C ALA A 17 21.03 -24.20 23.63
N GLU A 18 21.96 -24.99 23.09
CA GLU A 18 23.31 -25.16 23.66
C GLU A 18 24.11 -23.86 23.57
N ARG A 19 24.02 -23.14 22.43
CA ARG A 19 24.69 -21.84 22.26
C ARG A 19 24.16 -20.79 23.24
N VAL A 20 22.85 -20.70 23.44
CA VAL A 20 22.26 -19.80 24.44
C VAL A 20 22.71 -20.15 25.86
N ASN A 21 22.76 -21.44 26.21
CA ASN A 21 23.28 -21.87 27.52
C ASN A 21 24.77 -21.52 27.70
N ASN A 22 25.58 -21.68 26.65
CA ASN A 22 27.00 -21.31 26.65
C ASN A 22 27.19 -19.79 26.80
N TYR A 23 26.40 -18.99 26.08
CA TYR A 23 26.40 -17.53 26.18
C TYR A 23 26.05 -17.05 27.60
N ILE A 24 25.00 -17.62 28.20
CA ILE A 24 24.60 -17.30 29.59
C ILE A 24 25.74 -17.62 30.56
N ALA A 25 26.40 -18.78 30.38
CA ALA A 25 27.51 -19.19 31.22
C ALA A 25 28.74 -18.28 31.06
N ALA A 26 29.06 -17.88 29.84
CA ALA A 26 30.22 -17.04 29.52
C ALA A 26 30.05 -15.58 30.00
N THR A 27 28.85 -15.01 29.81
CA THR A 27 28.57 -13.60 30.16
C THR A 27 28.06 -13.42 31.59
N LYS A 28 27.84 -14.51 32.34
CA LYS A 28 27.08 -14.52 33.61
C LYS A 28 25.71 -13.84 33.47
N GLY A 29 25.11 -13.96 32.29
CA GLY A 29 23.78 -13.43 31.99
C GLY A 29 22.67 -14.15 32.76
N SER A 30 21.43 -13.68 32.60
CA SER A 30 20.27 -14.37 33.18
C SER A 30 19.21 -14.65 32.11
N ILE A 31 18.56 -15.80 32.21
CA ILE A 31 17.42 -16.18 31.34
C ILE A 31 16.33 -15.09 31.38
N ALA A 32 16.15 -14.42 32.51
CA ALA A 32 15.20 -13.32 32.68
C ALA A 32 15.60 -12.02 31.96
N GLY A 33 16.89 -11.82 31.66
CA GLY A 33 17.38 -10.74 30.81
C GLY A 33 16.99 -10.99 29.36
N ILE A 34 17.39 -12.15 28.83
CA ILE A 34 17.11 -12.57 27.45
C ILE A 34 15.61 -12.57 27.17
N ALA A 35 14.81 -13.10 28.12
CA ALA A 35 13.35 -13.12 28.03
C ALA A 35 12.72 -11.75 27.80
N ARG A 36 13.21 -10.72 28.49
CA ARG A 36 12.70 -9.34 28.34
C ARG A 36 13.03 -8.75 26.98
N GLU A 37 14.21 -9.08 26.45
CA GLU A 37 14.72 -8.51 25.21
C GLU A 37 14.03 -9.09 23.98
N ILE A 38 13.81 -10.40 23.96
CA ILE A 38 13.13 -11.08 22.85
C ILE A 38 11.60 -11.13 22.99
N ASN A 39 11.06 -10.49 24.03
CA ASN A 39 9.64 -10.42 24.37
C ASN A 39 8.97 -11.82 24.50
N TYR A 40 9.58 -12.70 25.30
CA TYR A 40 9.05 -14.02 25.66
C TYR A 40 9.02 -14.22 27.17
N SER A 41 8.19 -15.14 27.67
CA SER A 41 8.18 -15.44 29.10
C SER A 41 9.46 -16.20 29.51
N ARG A 42 9.98 -15.92 30.71
CA ARG A 42 11.13 -16.65 31.28
C ARG A 42 10.90 -18.16 31.29
N THR A 43 9.66 -18.57 31.58
CA THR A 43 9.23 -19.97 31.62
C THR A 43 9.29 -20.61 30.24
N THR A 44 8.92 -19.90 29.17
CA THR A 44 9.02 -20.36 27.78
C THR A 44 10.46 -20.64 27.39
N ILE A 45 11.37 -19.70 27.65
CA ILE A 45 12.79 -19.86 27.32
C ILE A 45 13.42 -20.97 28.16
N SER A 46 13.13 -21.02 29.47
CA SER A 46 13.64 -22.10 30.33
C SER A 46 13.17 -23.49 29.88
N ARG A 47 11.93 -23.62 29.41
CA ARG A 47 11.41 -24.88 28.86
C ARG A 47 12.13 -25.25 27.56
N TYR A 48 12.34 -24.30 26.66
CA TYR A 48 13.09 -24.50 25.42
C TYR A 48 14.55 -24.91 25.68
N LEU A 49 15.27 -24.19 26.54
CA LEU A 49 16.66 -24.52 26.90
C LEU A 49 16.82 -25.86 27.61
N SER A 50 15.75 -26.36 28.25
CA SER A 50 15.72 -27.69 28.88
C SER A 50 15.21 -28.82 27.97
N GLY A 51 14.90 -28.52 26.70
CA GLY A 51 14.36 -29.48 25.73
C GLY A 51 12.91 -29.91 25.98
N LYS A 52 12.17 -29.20 26.86
CA LYS A 52 10.78 -29.52 27.29
C LYS A 52 9.76 -28.54 26.72
N TYR A 53 10.01 -28.04 25.52
CA TYR A 53 9.12 -27.09 24.84
C TYR A 53 8.24 -27.84 23.84
N ASP A 54 6.95 -27.92 24.14
CA ASP A 54 6.00 -28.80 23.43
C ASP A 54 5.34 -28.10 22.22
N SER A 55 5.89 -26.98 21.75
CA SER A 55 5.33 -26.15 20.67
C SER A 55 6.38 -25.86 19.60
N ASP A 56 5.95 -25.43 18.42
CA ASP A 56 6.85 -25.08 17.31
C ASP A 56 7.89 -24.02 17.75
N PRO A 57 9.19 -24.36 17.76
CA PRO A 57 10.24 -23.46 18.23
C PRO A 57 10.69 -22.44 17.18
N SER A 58 10.18 -22.48 15.94
CA SER A 58 10.73 -21.71 14.81
C SER A 58 10.84 -20.19 15.06
N ASP A 59 9.81 -19.55 15.63
CA ASP A 59 9.88 -18.10 15.96
C ASP A 59 10.79 -17.82 17.16
N LEU A 60 10.82 -18.73 18.14
CA LEU A 60 11.66 -18.60 19.33
C LEU A 60 13.15 -18.74 18.96
N GLU A 61 13.49 -19.72 18.12
CA GLU A 61 14.83 -19.95 17.59
C GLU A 61 15.32 -18.79 16.74
N ARG A 62 14.46 -18.22 15.90
CA ARG A 62 14.80 -17.03 15.12
C ARG A 62 15.17 -15.86 16.02
N LYS A 63 14.36 -15.54 17.03
CA LYS A 63 14.65 -14.44 17.94
C LYS A 63 15.88 -14.68 18.83
N LEU A 64 16.10 -15.91 19.28
CA LEU A 64 17.31 -16.28 20.03
C LEU A 64 18.56 -16.17 19.15
N SER A 65 18.46 -16.53 17.88
CA SER A 65 19.57 -16.39 16.91
C SER A 65 19.87 -14.92 16.60
N GLU A 66 18.84 -14.07 16.44
CA GLU A 66 19.01 -12.62 16.29
C GLU A 66 19.69 -12.01 17.51
N TYR A 67 19.24 -12.38 18.71
CA TYR A 67 19.82 -11.92 19.98
C TYR A 67 21.31 -12.28 20.12
N LEU A 68 21.70 -13.53 19.82
CA LEU A 68 23.10 -13.95 19.89
C LEU A 68 23.99 -13.21 18.87
N ARG A 69 23.48 -12.91 17.67
CA ARG A 69 24.21 -12.11 16.66
C ARG A 69 24.43 -10.68 17.12
N GLU A 70 23.46 -10.07 17.77
CA GLU A 70 23.59 -8.70 18.30
C GLU A 70 24.65 -8.61 19.41
N GLN A 71 24.86 -9.70 20.15
CA GLN A 71 25.86 -9.78 21.22
C GLN A 71 27.26 -10.21 20.75
N GLY A 72 27.46 -10.28 19.42
CA GLY A 72 28.77 -10.53 18.83
C GLY A 72 29.18 -12.01 18.76
N GLU A 73 28.27 -12.96 19.00
CA GLU A 73 28.54 -14.35 18.64
C GLU A 73 28.40 -14.52 17.12
N GLU A 74 29.49 -14.89 16.45
CA GLU A 74 29.47 -15.33 15.06
C GLU A 74 28.69 -16.64 14.97
N ILE A 75 27.41 -16.53 14.59
CA ILE A 75 26.62 -17.69 14.21
C ILE A 75 27.12 -18.12 12.83
N ASP A 76 28.01 -19.11 12.81
CA ASP A 76 28.31 -19.87 11.60
C ASP A 76 26.99 -20.36 10.99
N ALA A 77 26.69 -19.85 9.80
CA ALA A 77 25.61 -20.31 8.96
C ALA A 77 25.95 -21.74 8.51
N SER A 78 25.59 -22.72 9.32
CA SER A 78 25.72 -24.13 8.98
C SER A 78 24.52 -24.90 9.50
N ALA A 79 23.35 -24.59 8.95
CA ALA A 79 22.41 -25.63 8.59
C ALA A 79 22.83 -26.15 7.20
N PRO A 80 23.16 -27.44 7.03
CA PRO A 80 23.41 -28.00 5.71
C PRO A 80 22.06 -28.13 5.00
N GLY A 81 21.79 -27.25 4.02
CA GLY A 81 20.64 -27.44 3.12
C GLY A 81 20.13 -26.21 2.39
N GLU A 82 20.41 -24.99 2.84
CA GLU A 82 19.89 -23.81 2.15
C GLU A 82 20.99 -22.75 2.02
N ALA A 83 21.38 -22.48 0.77
CA ALA A 83 22.09 -21.27 0.41
C ALA A 83 21.41 -20.06 1.08
N PRO A 84 22.16 -19.03 1.50
CA PRO A 84 21.60 -17.88 2.20
C PRO A 84 20.42 -17.33 1.40
N ARG A 85 19.19 -17.55 1.90
CA ARG A 85 17.97 -17.08 1.27
C ARG A 85 18.09 -15.57 1.14
N LYS A 86 18.31 -15.06 -0.08
CA LYS A 86 18.15 -13.64 -0.37
C LYS A 86 16.68 -13.32 -0.09
N PHE A 87 16.39 -12.82 1.10
CA PHE A 87 15.04 -12.36 1.44
C PHE A 87 14.64 -11.34 0.37
N LEU A 88 13.54 -11.62 -0.35
CA LEU A 88 12.92 -10.66 -1.24
C LEU A 88 12.66 -9.38 -0.44
N LYS A 89 13.18 -8.25 -0.92
CA LYS A 89 13.11 -6.94 -0.26
C LYS A 89 11.69 -6.68 0.23
N LYS A 90 11.54 -6.33 1.51
CA LYS A 90 10.26 -5.90 2.08
C LYS A 90 9.84 -4.63 1.34
N ARG A 91 8.68 -4.65 0.69
CA ARG A 91 8.17 -3.50 -0.06
C ARG A 91 8.08 -2.28 0.86
N THR A 92 8.51 -1.12 0.36
CA THR A 92 8.21 0.16 1.00
C THR A 92 6.69 0.38 0.95
N ASP A 93 6.11 0.89 2.04
CA ASP A 93 4.65 1.01 2.18
C ASP A 93 4.01 1.98 1.15
N ILE A 94 4.82 2.86 0.56
CA ILE A 94 4.41 3.89 -0.39
C ILE A 94 5.37 3.90 -1.59
N PHE A 95 4.80 3.99 -2.80
CA PHE A 95 5.55 4.22 -4.04
C PHE A 95 5.19 5.58 -4.62
N GLU A 96 6.14 6.51 -4.60
CA GLU A 96 5.95 7.87 -5.09
C GLU A 96 6.09 7.97 -6.62
N SER A 97 5.03 7.58 -7.34
CA SER A 97 4.97 7.79 -8.79
C SER A 97 4.74 9.25 -9.17
N ARG A 98 5.04 9.61 -10.43
CA ARG A 98 4.71 10.92 -11.01
C ARG A 98 3.22 11.19 -10.97
N ASP A 99 2.42 10.15 -11.18
CA ASP A 99 0.96 10.24 -11.11
C ASP A 99 0.49 10.51 -9.68
N MET A 100 1.07 9.87 -8.67
CA MET A 100 0.79 10.18 -7.25
C MET A 100 1.15 11.63 -6.92
N LYS A 101 2.31 12.12 -7.38
CA LYS A 101 2.73 13.52 -7.18
C LYS A 101 1.75 14.52 -7.82
N LYS A 102 1.19 14.21 -8.99
CA LYS A 102 0.15 15.04 -9.61
C LYS A 102 -1.13 15.09 -8.80
N VAL A 103 -1.60 13.95 -8.28
CA VAL A 103 -2.81 13.92 -7.43
C VAL A 103 -2.58 14.75 -6.18
N ILE A 104 -1.45 14.55 -5.50
CA ILE A 104 -1.08 15.32 -4.30
C ILE A 104 -1.01 16.81 -4.63
N GLY A 105 -0.37 17.19 -5.74
CA GLY A 105 -0.27 18.58 -6.18
C GLY A 105 -1.64 19.23 -6.44
N VAL A 106 -2.55 18.51 -7.10
CA VAL A 106 -3.94 18.99 -7.31
C VAL A 106 -4.67 19.14 -5.99
N CYS A 107 -4.55 18.19 -5.06
CA CYS A 107 -5.20 18.28 -3.76
C CYS A 107 -4.64 19.43 -2.90
N SER A 108 -3.31 19.61 -2.87
CA SER A 108 -2.66 20.71 -2.15
C SER A 108 -3.10 22.05 -2.69
N ALA A 109 -3.01 22.25 -4.00
CA ALA A 109 -3.42 23.50 -4.64
C ALA A 109 -4.92 23.79 -4.44
N ALA A 110 -5.78 22.78 -4.59
CA ALA A 110 -7.21 22.93 -4.34
C ALA A 110 -7.52 23.30 -2.88
N GLN A 111 -6.76 22.78 -1.92
CA GLN A 111 -6.93 23.08 -0.51
C GLN A 111 -6.43 24.48 -0.13
N GLU A 112 -5.27 24.88 -0.67
CA GLU A 112 -4.61 26.15 -0.38
C GLU A 112 -5.33 27.33 -1.06
N ASP A 113 -5.66 27.19 -2.34
CA ASP A 113 -6.27 28.25 -3.15
C ASP A 113 -7.81 28.25 -3.09
N ILE A 114 -8.41 27.33 -2.32
CA ILE A 114 -9.87 27.13 -2.26
C ILE A 114 -10.42 26.89 -3.68
N GLY A 115 -9.70 26.07 -4.44
CA GLY A 115 -9.98 25.82 -5.86
C GLY A 115 -10.72 24.52 -6.12
N LEU A 116 -11.21 24.39 -7.35
CA LEU A 116 -11.83 23.17 -7.85
C LEU A 116 -10.80 22.35 -8.66
N GLY A 117 -10.46 21.19 -8.14
CA GLY A 117 -9.59 20.21 -8.80
C GLY A 117 -10.37 19.06 -9.46
N ILE A 118 -9.93 18.62 -10.63
CA ILE A 118 -10.41 17.39 -11.27
C ILE A 118 -9.25 16.41 -11.46
N VAL A 119 -9.45 15.17 -11.02
CA VAL A 119 -8.49 14.07 -11.21
C VAL A 119 -9.15 12.94 -12.00
N VAL A 120 -8.66 12.67 -13.20
CA VAL A 120 -9.16 11.56 -14.03
C VAL A 120 -8.10 10.51 -14.28
N ALA A 121 -8.51 9.25 -14.15
CA ALA A 121 -7.64 8.11 -14.38
C ALA A 121 -8.45 6.89 -14.81
N LYS A 122 -7.87 6.02 -15.66
CA LYS A 122 -8.41 4.68 -15.89
C LYS A 122 -8.36 3.87 -14.58
N SER A 123 -9.24 2.88 -14.46
CA SER A 123 -9.24 1.98 -13.31
C SER A 123 -7.87 1.32 -13.13
N GLY A 124 -7.40 1.25 -11.89
CA GLY A 124 -6.13 0.60 -11.54
C GLY A 124 -4.86 1.44 -11.70
N PHE A 125 -4.96 2.74 -11.98
CA PHE A 125 -3.81 3.65 -12.11
C PHE A 125 -3.34 4.27 -10.78
N GLY A 126 -3.93 3.89 -9.65
CA GLY A 126 -3.53 4.38 -8.32
C GLY A 126 -4.21 5.67 -7.85
N LYS A 127 -5.20 6.19 -8.59
CA LYS A 127 -5.99 7.39 -8.24
C LYS A 127 -6.52 7.34 -6.79
N THR A 128 -7.34 6.33 -6.46
CA THR A 128 -7.93 6.16 -5.13
C THR A 128 -6.88 5.99 -4.04
N TYR A 129 -5.76 5.31 -4.34
CA TYR A 129 -4.67 5.17 -3.38
C TYR A 129 -4.03 6.52 -3.05
N ALA A 130 -3.73 7.34 -4.07
CA ALA A 130 -3.16 8.67 -3.88
C ALA A 130 -4.13 9.63 -3.16
N LEU A 131 -5.43 9.58 -3.47
CA LEU A 131 -6.45 10.39 -2.79
C LEU A 131 -6.61 9.98 -1.32
N LYS A 132 -6.67 8.68 -1.01
CA LYS A 132 -6.71 8.17 0.36
C LYS A 132 -5.44 8.50 1.13
N TYR A 133 -4.29 8.52 0.45
CA TYR A 133 -3.03 8.96 1.05
C TYR A 133 -3.11 10.44 1.46
N TYR A 134 -3.56 11.32 0.56
CA TYR A 134 -3.73 12.73 0.87
C TYR A 134 -4.82 12.98 1.93
N ALA A 135 -5.89 12.17 1.95
CA ALA A 135 -6.98 12.27 2.93
C ALA A 135 -6.55 12.03 4.39
N LYS A 136 -5.33 11.53 4.63
CA LYS A 136 -4.76 11.44 5.99
C LYS A 136 -4.27 12.79 6.51
N MET A 137 -4.12 13.79 5.64
CA MET A 137 -3.73 15.14 6.02
C MET A 137 -4.86 15.84 6.80
N PRO A 138 -4.53 16.82 7.66
CA PRO A 138 -5.54 17.54 8.42
C PRO A 138 -6.50 18.30 7.52
N ARG A 139 -7.76 18.43 7.98
CA ARG A 139 -8.82 19.18 7.30
C ARG A 139 -9.16 18.65 5.90
N VAL A 140 -8.99 17.36 5.67
CA VAL A 140 -9.43 16.70 4.43
C VAL A 140 -10.61 15.78 4.73
N ALA A 141 -11.72 16.01 4.04
CA ALA A 141 -12.89 15.15 4.05
C ALA A 141 -12.90 14.30 2.78
N TYR A 142 -12.83 12.97 2.92
CA TYR A 142 -12.86 12.04 1.80
C TYR A 142 -14.19 11.31 1.73
N VAL A 143 -14.81 11.31 0.54
CA VAL A 143 -16.04 10.60 0.23
C VAL A 143 -15.84 9.77 -1.03
N GLU A 144 -16.03 8.45 -0.90
CA GLU A 144 -16.06 7.52 -2.04
C GLU A 144 -17.51 7.31 -2.46
N CYS A 145 -17.80 7.51 -3.74
CA CYS A 145 -19.17 7.48 -4.25
C CYS A 145 -19.53 6.14 -4.89
N ASP A 146 -20.79 5.75 -4.74
CA ASP A 146 -21.38 4.64 -5.48
C ASP A 146 -22.63 5.07 -6.27
N ASP A 147 -23.08 4.21 -7.19
CA ASP A 147 -24.21 4.45 -8.08
C ASP A 147 -25.57 4.39 -7.37
N THR A 148 -25.65 3.72 -6.21
CA THR A 148 -26.86 3.58 -5.40
C THR A 148 -27.13 4.79 -4.51
N MET A 149 -26.11 5.61 -4.22
CA MET A 149 -26.25 6.78 -3.36
C MET A 149 -27.34 7.73 -3.85
N SER A 150 -28.24 8.17 -2.98
CA SER A 150 -29.15 9.28 -3.27
C SER A 150 -28.48 10.63 -3.01
N SER A 151 -29.13 11.74 -3.37
CA SER A 151 -28.66 13.08 -2.98
C SER A 151 -28.60 13.27 -1.46
N ARG A 152 -29.44 12.55 -0.71
CA ARG A 152 -29.45 12.59 0.76
C ARG A 152 -28.22 11.87 1.33
N ASP A 153 -27.87 10.72 0.74
CA ASP A 153 -26.73 9.91 1.17
C ASP A 153 -25.41 10.61 0.85
N LEU A 154 -25.32 11.30 -0.29
CA LEU A 154 -24.16 12.13 -0.63
C LEU A 154 -23.91 13.22 0.42
N VAL A 155 -24.96 13.96 0.79
CA VAL A 155 -24.85 15.02 1.82
C VAL A 155 -24.48 14.42 3.18
N GLU A 156 -25.05 13.26 3.53
CA GLU A 156 -24.70 12.56 4.77
C GLU A 156 -23.25 12.08 4.80
N ALA A 157 -22.74 11.57 3.68
CA ALA A 157 -21.36 11.15 3.56
C ALA A 157 -20.40 12.32 3.76
N ILE A 158 -20.73 13.49 3.19
CA ILE A 158 -19.94 14.72 3.38
C ILE A 158 -20.01 15.20 4.84
N GLU A 159 -21.19 15.27 5.45
CA GLU A 159 -21.35 15.63 6.87
C GLU A 159 -20.50 14.72 7.76
N ARG A 160 -20.60 13.41 7.56
CA ARG A 160 -19.82 12.41 8.32
C ARG A 160 -18.32 12.59 8.12
N ALA A 161 -17.88 12.83 6.89
CA ALA A 161 -16.46 13.03 6.59
C ALA A 161 -15.91 14.34 7.20
N LEU A 162 -16.74 15.37 7.34
CA LEU A 162 -16.39 16.63 8.00
C LEU A 162 -16.52 16.58 9.53
N GLY A 163 -17.11 15.51 10.08
CA GLY A 163 -17.40 15.39 11.51
C GLY A 163 -18.61 16.20 11.97
N ILE A 164 -19.49 16.59 11.05
CA ILE A 164 -20.75 17.28 11.36
C ILE A 164 -21.77 16.25 11.84
N PRO A 165 -22.41 16.43 13.02
CA PRO A 165 -23.45 15.53 13.47
C PRO A 165 -24.61 15.48 12.48
N SER A 166 -25.10 14.27 12.18
CA SER A 166 -26.25 14.10 11.29
C SER A 166 -27.45 14.86 11.83
N SER A 167 -27.89 15.86 11.09
CA SER A 167 -29.04 16.69 11.44
C SER A 167 -30.28 16.26 10.64
N TYR A 168 -31.43 16.19 11.31
CA TYR A 168 -32.71 15.95 10.64
C TYR A 168 -33.12 17.21 9.89
N GLY A 169 -33.52 17.07 8.63
CA GLY A 169 -33.98 18.20 7.85
C GLY A 169 -33.99 17.96 6.35
N THR A 170 -34.35 19.00 5.61
CA THR A 170 -34.27 19.01 4.15
C THR A 170 -32.81 19.02 3.70
N ILE A 171 -32.55 18.52 2.48
CA ILE A 171 -31.22 18.58 1.84
C ILE A 171 -30.68 20.02 1.88
N TRP A 172 -31.53 21.02 1.65
CA TRP A 172 -31.14 22.43 1.67
C TRP A 172 -30.58 22.87 3.04
N LYS A 173 -31.25 22.53 4.15
CA LYS A 173 -30.77 22.88 5.50
C LYS A 173 -29.41 22.24 5.79
N ARG A 174 -29.25 20.96 5.42
CA ARG A 174 -28.02 20.19 5.63
C ARG A 174 -26.84 20.73 4.81
N VAL A 175 -27.08 21.03 3.53
CA VAL A 175 -26.09 21.69 2.66
C VAL A 175 -25.66 23.05 3.21
N ASN A 176 -26.59 23.83 3.77
CA ASN A 176 -26.22 25.08 4.45
C ASN A 176 -25.40 24.86 5.72
N GLY A 177 -25.67 23.81 6.49
CA GLY A 177 -24.84 23.41 7.62
C GLY A 177 -23.40 23.09 7.20
N ILE A 178 -23.21 22.36 6.08
CA ILE A 178 -21.87 22.10 5.51
C ILE A 178 -21.18 23.42 5.13
N ARG A 179 -21.89 24.33 4.47
CA ARG A 179 -21.35 25.64 4.06
C ARG A 179 -20.92 26.47 5.27
N GLU A 180 -21.79 26.58 6.27
CA GLU A 180 -21.51 27.30 7.51
C GLU A 180 -20.30 26.72 8.22
N PHE A 181 -20.23 25.39 8.35
CA PHE A 181 -19.08 24.70 8.92
C PHE A 181 -17.77 25.07 8.22
N CYS A 182 -17.74 25.03 6.88
CA CYS A 182 -16.54 25.34 6.11
C CYS A 182 -16.16 26.83 6.14
N ASN A 183 -17.16 27.73 6.19
CA ASN A 183 -16.92 29.17 6.31
C ASN A 183 -16.32 29.57 7.67
N VAL A 184 -16.77 28.88 8.73
CA VAL A 184 -16.20 29.06 10.08
C VAL A 184 -14.83 28.38 10.19
N ASN A 185 -14.70 27.17 9.64
CA ASN A 185 -13.49 26.36 9.71
C ASN A 185 -12.78 26.34 8.36
N LYS A 186 -11.93 27.34 8.12
CA LYS A 186 -11.23 27.51 6.83
C LYS A 186 -10.13 26.46 6.59
N GLY A 187 -9.79 26.28 5.32
CA GLY A 187 -8.69 25.40 4.87
C GLY A 187 -9.09 23.93 4.79
N TYR A 188 -10.39 23.64 4.70
CA TYR A 188 -10.88 22.29 4.42
C TYR A 188 -10.82 21.97 2.93
N LEU A 189 -10.55 20.70 2.63
CA LEU A 189 -10.66 20.11 1.30
C LEU A 189 -11.70 18.99 1.33
N ILE A 190 -12.66 19.01 0.41
CA ILE A 190 -13.57 17.89 0.18
C ILE A 190 -13.12 17.13 -1.07
N ILE A 191 -12.81 15.84 -0.90
CA ILE A 191 -12.45 14.93 -1.98
C ILE A 191 -13.64 14.02 -2.26
N ILE A 192 -14.13 14.03 -3.51
CA ILE A 192 -15.17 13.15 -4.01
C ILE A 192 -14.54 12.15 -4.99
N ASP A 193 -14.28 10.92 -4.55
CA ASP A 193 -13.79 9.84 -5.42
C ASP A 193 -14.95 9.05 -6.05
N GLU A 194 -14.67 8.42 -7.19
CA GLU A 194 -15.63 7.71 -8.05
C GLU A 194 -16.85 8.56 -8.47
N ALA A 195 -16.62 9.86 -8.65
CA ALA A 195 -17.66 10.82 -8.99
C ALA A 195 -18.32 10.57 -10.36
N ASP A 196 -17.69 9.80 -11.25
CA ASP A 196 -18.33 9.38 -12.51
C ASP A 196 -19.58 8.54 -12.28
N LYS A 197 -19.70 7.87 -11.13
CA LYS A 197 -20.92 7.17 -10.72
C LYS A 197 -22.05 8.11 -10.31
N LEU A 198 -21.71 9.35 -9.91
CA LEU A 198 -22.69 10.38 -9.57
C LEU A 198 -23.28 11.09 -10.80
N ILE A 199 -22.68 10.94 -11.99
CA ILE A 199 -23.15 11.65 -13.19
C ILE A 199 -23.88 10.70 -14.13
N SER A 200 -25.21 10.84 -14.14
CA SER A 200 -26.08 10.32 -15.20
C SER A 200 -26.97 11.45 -15.73
N LYS A 201 -27.65 11.23 -16.86
CA LYS A 201 -28.67 12.15 -17.41
C LYS A 201 -29.70 12.60 -16.36
N TYR A 202 -29.96 11.78 -15.34
CA TYR A 202 -30.93 12.01 -14.28
C TYR A 202 -30.31 12.50 -12.95
N THR A 203 -28.98 12.53 -12.86
CA THR A 203 -28.25 12.75 -11.59
C THR A 203 -27.53 14.10 -11.52
N GLN A 204 -27.78 15.01 -12.47
CA GLN A 204 -27.22 16.37 -12.49
C GLN A 204 -27.41 17.12 -11.16
N LYS A 205 -28.52 16.85 -10.46
CA LYS A 205 -28.82 17.44 -9.14
C LYS A 205 -27.72 17.19 -8.10
N LYS A 206 -27.04 16.04 -8.12
CA LYS A 206 -25.95 15.74 -7.17
C LYS A 206 -24.74 16.63 -7.40
N MET A 207 -24.36 16.84 -8.66
CA MET A 207 -23.27 17.73 -9.04
C MET A 207 -23.60 19.20 -8.75
N GLU A 208 -24.86 19.61 -8.92
CA GLU A 208 -25.31 20.95 -8.53
C GLU A 208 -25.26 21.17 -7.02
N ILE A 209 -25.44 20.14 -6.19
CA ILE A 209 -25.22 20.25 -4.74
C ILE A 209 -23.75 20.50 -4.43
N LEU A 210 -22.83 19.73 -5.03
CA LEU A 210 -21.39 19.91 -4.86
C LEU A 210 -20.93 21.30 -5.33
N ARG A 211 -21.39 21.74 -6.51
CA ARG A 211 -21.18 23.10 -7.00
C ARG A 211 -21.72 24.14 -6.04
N GLY A 212 -22.93 23.92 -5.53
CA GLY A 212 -23.57 24.84 -4.60
C GLY A 212 -22.79 24.96 -3.29
N ILE A 213 -22.17 23.89 -2.80
CA ILE A 213 -21.29 23.95 -1.64
C ILE A 213 -20.07 24.79 -1.99
N PHE A 214 -19.35 24.45 -3.07
CA PHE A 214 -18.14 25.17 -3.50
C PHE A 214 -18.36 26.67 -3.74
N ASP A 215 -19.44 27.06 -4.42
CA ASP A 215 -19.72 28.47 -4.75
C ASP A 215 -20.04 29.36 -3.54
N GLN A 216 -20.42 28.78 -2.40
CA GLN A 216 -20.92 29.51 -1.23
C GLN A 216 -20.19 29.14 0.07
N ALA A 217 -19.09 28.40 -0.03
CA ALA A 217 -18.28 27.98 1.10
C ALA A 217 -16.79 28.18 0.81
N ASP A 218 -16.03 28.60 1.82
CA ASP A 218 -14.56 28.72 1.78
C ASP A 218 -13.91 27.31 1.90
N VAL A 219 -14.16 26.44 0.93
CA VAL A 219 -13.69 25.04 0.90
C VAL A 219 -13.13 24.65 -0.46
N GLY A 220 -11.97 23.98 -0.46
CA GLY A 220 -11.45 23.34 -1.67
C GLY A 220 -12.28 22.12 -2.06
N LEU A 221 -12.42 21.85 -3.35
CA LEU A 221 -13.17 20.70 -3.85
C LEU A 221 -12.35 19.92 -4.88
N VAL A 222 -12.13 18.63 -4.67
CA VAL A 222 -11.52 17.75 -5.67
C VAL A 222 -12.50 16.68 -6.08
N ILE A 223 -12.74 16.56 -7.39
CA ILE A 223 -13.59 15.53 -7.97
C ILE A 223 -12.73 14.56 -8.76
N ALA A 224 -12.84 13.29 -8.43
CA ALA A 224 -12.03 12.24 -9.01
C ALA A 224 -12.90 11.14 -9.63
N GLY A 225 -12.54 10.68 -10.83
CA GLY A 225 -13.35 9.72 -11.58
C GLY A 225 -12.61 9.03 -12.72
N GLU A 226 -13.33 8.20 -13.46
CA GLU A 226 -12.87 7.69 -14.75
C GLU A 226 -12.85 8.77 -15.84
N PRO A 227 -12.15 8.58 -16.97
CA PRO A 227 -12.05 9.60 -18.04
C PRO A 227 -13.40 10.08 -18.59
N ARG A 228 -14.45 9.25 -18.51
CA ARG A 228 -15.82 9.64 -18.87
C ARG A 228 -16.35 10.82 -18.05
N LEU A 229 -15.88 10.99 -16.81
CA LEU A 229 -16.23 12.11 -15.94
C LEU A 229 -15.95 13.45 -16.62
N GLU A 230 -14.77 13.57 -17.24
CA GLU A 230 -14.36 14.79 -17.91
C GLU A 230 -15.31 15.14 -19.07
N ALA A 231 -15.62 14.14 -19.91
CA ALA A 231 -16.55 14.32 -21.01
C ALA A 231 -17.95 14.73 -20.51
N GLN A 232 -18.41 14.13 -19.42
CA GLN A 232 -19.70 14.45 -18.81
C GLN A 232 -19.74 15.86 -18.20
N ILE A 233 -18.68 16.29 -17.51
CA ILE A 233 -18.58 17.65 -16.96
C ILE A 233 -18.59 18.67 -18.09
N LYS A 234 -17.80 18.46 -19.15
CA LYS A 234 -17.75 19.33 -20.33
C LYS A 234 -19.05 19.35 -21.12
N THR A 235 -19.85 18.29 -21.10
CA THR A 235 -21.09 18.20 -21.89
C THR A 235 -22.30 18.71 -21.12
N TYR A 236 -22.45 18.29 -19.86
CA TYR A 236 -23.69 18.52 -19.10
C TYR A 236 -23.56 19.65 -18.08
N LEU A 237 -22.35 20.05 -17.72
CA LEU A 237 -22.09 20.96 -16.61
C LEU A 237 -21.10 22.06 -17.01
N ASN A 238 -21.34 22.75 -18.15
CA ASN A 238 -20.47 23.85 -18.63
C ASN A 238 -20.14 24.89 -17.54
N ARG A 239 -21.11 25.21 -16.67
CA ARG A 239 -20.90 26.13 -15.55
C ARG A 239 -19.95 25.58 -14.49
N PHE A 240 -19.96 24.27 -14.27
CA PHE A 240 -19.02 23.59 -13.38
C PHE A 240 -17.63 23.50 -14.02
N ALA A 241 -17.57 23.17 -15.30
CA ALA A 241 -16.32 23.08 -16.06
C ALA A 241 -15.54 24.42 -16.07
N ASN A 242 -16.24 25.55 -16.19
CA ASN A 242 -15.63 26.88 -16.18
C ASN A 242 -15.03 27.29 -14.82
N ARG A 243 -15.28 26.53 -13.75
CA ARG A 243 -14.74 26.78 -12.40
C ARG A 243 -13.55 25.90 -12.08
N VAL A 244 -13.13 25.01 -12.99
CA VAL A 244 -12.04 24.07 -12.74
C VAL A 244 -10.72 24.82 -12.79
N ASP A 245 -10.05 24.93 -11.66
CA ASP A 245 -8.75 25.59 -11.51
C ASP A 245 -7.60 24.60 -11.79
N PHE A 246 -7.77 23.36 -11.33
CA PHE A 246 -6.73 22.34 -11.39
C PHE A 246 -7.22 21.09 -12.09
N TYR A 247 -6.37 20.50 -12.93
CA TYR A 247 -6.70 19.28 -13.66
C TYR A 247 -5.50 18.33 -13.72
N ALA A 248 -5.72 17.07 -13.39
CA ALA A 248 -4.75 15.99 -13.57
C ALA A 248 -5.36 14.80 -14.31
N SER A 249 -4.70 14.40 -15.39
CA SER A 249 -4.94 13.15 -16.10
C SER A 249 -3.79 12.19 -15.84
N LEU A 250 -4.08 11.09 -15.13
CA LEU A 250 -3.09 10.04 -14.85
C LEU A 250 -2.78 9.25 -16.12
N LYS A 251 -1.50 8.94 -16.32
CA LYS A 251 -1.01 8.26 -17.54
C LYS A 251 -0.57 6.82 -17.28
N GLY A 252 -0.51 6.40 -16.02
CA GLY A 252 0.00 5.10 -15.63
C GLY A 252 1.50 5.12 -15.42
N LEU A 253 2.06 3.94 -15.16
CA LEU A 253 3.50 3.77 -14.94
C LEU A 253 4.29 4.01 -16.23
N SER A 254 5.45 4.66 -16.11
CA SER A 254 6.51 4.59 -17.12
C SER A 254 7.47 3.45 -16.86
N GLY A 255 8.24 3.08 -17.90
CA GLY A 255 9.31 2.09 -17.79
C GLY A 255 10.31 2.41 -16.67
N ALA A 256 10.69 3.68 -16.50
CA ALA A 256 11.57 4.12 -15.41
C ALA A 256 10.94 3.94 -14.02
N GLU A 257 9.63 4.19 -13.88
CA GLU A 257 8.91 3.93 -12.63
C GLU A 257 8.78 2.43 -12.36
N VAL A 258 8.60 1.61 -13.39
CA VAL A 258 8.60 0.14 -13.26
C VAL A 258 9.97 -0.36 -12.81
N GLU A 259 11.06 0.13 -13.39
CA GLU A 259 12.43 -0.20 -12.94
C GLU A 259 12.65 0.18 -11.49
N SER A 260 12.29 1.41 -11.12
CA SER A 260 12.41 1.89 -9.74
C SER A 260 11.56 1.07 -8.76
N TYR A 261 10.38 0.62 -9.18
CA TYR A 261 9.51 -0.23 -8.37
C TYR A 261 10.07 -1.64 -8.18
N LEU A 262 10.79 -2.14 -9.18
CA LEU A 262 11.46 -3.44 -9.19
C LEU A 262 12.89 -3.38 -8.64
N ASP A 263 13.34 -2.23 -8.14
CA ASP A 263 14.68 -2.08 -7.57
C ASP A 263 14.88 -2.97 -6.33
N GLY A 264 15.90 -3.82 -6.39
CA GLY A 264 16.23 -4.80 -5.35
C GLY A 264 15.63 -6.19 -5.57
N TYR A 265 14.91 -6.42 -6.65
CA TYR A 265 14.58 -7.77 -7.12
C TYR A 265 15.67 -8.28 -8.07
N ASP A 266 15.95 -9.58 -8.02
CA ASP A 266 16.81 -10.26 -8.98
C ASP A 266 15.97 -10.64 -10.21
N ILE A 267 16.17 -9.99 -11.35
CA ILE A 267 15.31 -10.12 -12.55
C ILE A 267 16.17 -10.28 -13.80
N ASP A 268 15.85 -11.28 -14.62
CA ASP A 268 16.46 -11.44 -15.93
C ASP A 268 16.11 -10.27 -16.86
N ARG A 269 17.02 -9.93 -17.78
CA ARG A 269 16.82 -8.82 -18.72
C ARG A 269 15.53 -8.95 -19.52
N ASP A 270 15.27 -10.12 -20.08
CA ASP A 270 14.07 -10.36 -20.90
C ASP A 270 12.79 -10.31 -20.04
N ALA A 271 12.88 -10.77 -18.79
CA ALA A 271 11.78 -10.70 -17.83
C ALA A 271 11.45 -9.25 -17.43
N LEU A 272 12.47 -8.40 -17.26
CA LEU A 272 12.31 -6.98 -16.99
C LEU A 272 11.66 -6.24 -18.17
N GLU A 273 12.09 -6.53 -19.39
CA GLU A 273 11.48 -5.95 -20.61
C GLU A 273 10.00 -6.35 -20.75
N GLU A 274 9.67 -7.61 -20.47
CA GLU A 274 8.28 -8.10 -20.46
C GLU A 274 7.41 -7.41 -19.38
N LEU A 275 7.93 -7.27 -18.15
CA LEU A 275 7.23 -6.58 -17.07
C LEU A 275 6.96 -5.11 -17.41
N LYS A 276 7.93 -4.42 -18.02
CA LYS A 276 7.75 -3.05 -18.52
C LYS A 276 6.69 -2.97 -19.60
N ALA A 277 6.75 -3.86 -20.59
CA ALA A 277 5.81 -3.88 -21.71
C ALA A 277 4.37 -4.05 -21.21
N ARG A 278 4.15 -4.94 -20.24
CA ARG A 278 2.84 -5.17 -19.62
C ARG A 278 2.36 -4.00 -18.76
N ALA A 279 3.23 -3.48 -17.91
CA ALA A 279 2.89 -2.40 -16.99
C ALA A 279 2.59 -1.08 -17.73
N CYS A 280 3.31 -0.80 -18.81
CA CYS A 280 3.19 0.44 -19.60
C CYS A 280 2.19 0.32 -20.77
N ASN A 281 1.55 -0.84 -20.96
CA ASN A 281 0.57 -1.03 -22.02
C ASN A 281 -0.63 -0.08 -21.84
N SER A 282 -0.87 0.79 -22.81
CA SER A 282 -1.91 1.82 -22.73
C SER A 282 -3.35 1.29 -22.84
N GLN A 283 -3.53 0.06 -23.36
CA GLN A 283 -4.83 -0.58 -23.54
C GLN A 283 -5.23 -1.42 -22.33
N THR A 284 -4.32 -2.27 -21.83
CA THR A 284 -4.60 -3.26 -20.77
C THR A 284 -3.74 -3.11 -19.53
N GLY A 285 -2.62 -2.38 -19.61
CA GLY A 285 -1.70 -2.16 -18.51
C GLY A 285 -2.27 -1.20 -17.47
N CYS A 286 -2.21 -1.60 -16.20
CA CYS A 286 -2.47 -0.71 -15.08
C CYS A 286 -1.62 -1.14 -13.87
N PHE A 287 -1.36 -0.19 -12.96
CA PHE A 287 -0.58 -0.44 -11.75
C PHE A 287 -1.16 -1.60 -10.93
N ARG A 288 -2.49 -1.67 -10.79
CA ARG A 288 -3.16 -2.77 -10.09
C ARG A 288 -2.87 -4.13 -10.71
N LEU A 289 -2.87 -4.23 -12.04
CA LEU A 289 -2.58 -5.49 -12.72
C LEU A 289 -1.13 -5.89 -12.50
N PHE A 290 -0.21 -4.94 -12.74
CA PHE A 290 1.22 -5.13 -12.52
C PHE A 290 1.53 -5.55 -11.06
N ASP A 291 0.93 -4.89 -10.09
CA ASP A 291 1.08 -5.21 -8.67
C ASP A 291 0.60 -6.64 -8.34
N ARG A 292 -0.57 -7.04 -8.88
CA ARG A 292 -1.08 -8.41 -8.74
C ARG A 292 -0.17 -9.44 -9.39
N THR A 293 0.33 -9.16 -10.60
CA THR A 293 1.29 -10.03 -11.28
C THR A 293 2.56 -10.19 -10.45
N LEU A 294 3.10 -9.11 -9.88
CA LEU A 294 4.29 -9.19 -9.03
C LEU A 294 4.03 -9.97 -7.74
N ASN A 295 2.87 -9.79 -7.10
CA ASN A 295 2.49 -10.59 -5.93
C ASN A 295 2.39 -12.09 -6.25
N ASN A 296 1.86 -12.44 -7.43
CA ASN A 296 1.82 -13.83 -7.88
C ASN A 296 3.23 -14.38 -8.18
N ILE A 297 4.10 -13.59 -8.81
CA ILE A 297 5.50 -13.95 -9.04
C ILE A 297 6.20 -14.27 -7.72
N ILE A 298 6.09 -13.38 -6.72
CA ILE A 298 6.67 -13.58 -5.39
C ILE A 298 6.13 -14.87 -4.75
N ARG A 299 4.84 -15.14 -4.91
CA ARG A 299 4.22 -16.37 -4.38
C ARG A 299 4.80 -17.64 -5.02
N ILE A 300 5.01 -17.63 -6.34
CA ILE A 300 5.60 -18.78 -7.07
C ILE A 300 7.06 -18.96 -6.68
N LEU A 301 7.84 -17.87 -6.65
CA LEU A 301 9.25 -17.90 -6.24
C LEU A 301 9.42 -18.50 -4.84
N ASN A 302 8.60 -18.06 -3.88
CA ASN A 302 8.62 -18.61 -2.53
C ASN A 302 8.20 -20.09 -2.46
N ALA A 303 7.29 -20.54 -3.32
CA ALA A 303 6.87 -21.93 -3.36
C ALA A 303 7.94 -22.86 -3.96
N ASN A 304 8.72 -22.35 -4.91
CA ASN A 304 9.77 -23.09 -5.61
C ASN A 304 11.17 -22.90 -4.98
N ASN A 305 11.28 -22.12 -3.91
CA ASN A 305 12.56 -21.67 -3.32
C ASN A 305 13.50 -20.99 -4.36
N GLU A 306 12.94 -20.26 -5.31
CA GLU A 306 13.67 -19.49 -6.31
C GLU A 306 13.75 -18.01 -5.89
N THR A 307 14.79 -17.30 -6.34
CA THR A 307 14.95 -15.86 -6.03
C THR A 307 14.94 -14.96 -7.26
N THR A 308 15.13 -15.53 -8.45
CA THR A 308 15.29 -14.80 -9.71
C THR A 308 13.99 -14.81 -10.51
N ILE A 309 13.53 -13.63 -10.91
CA ILE A 309 12.34 -13.47 -11.75
C ILE A 309 12.72 -13.73 -13.21
N THR A 310 12.21 -14.82 -13.76
CA THR A 310 12.41 -15.23 -15.16
C THR A 310 11.10 -15.11 -15.97
N LEU A 311 11.20 -15.17 -17.30
CA LEU A 311 10.01 -15.19 -18.19
C LEU A 311 9.05 -16.35 -17.88
N LYS A 312 9.59 -17.50 -17.47
CA LYS A 312 8.80 -18.68 -17.10
C LYS A 312 7.92 -18.40 -15.88
N VAL A 313 8.48 -17.75 -14.86
CA VAL A 313 7.74 -17.39 -13.65
C VAL A 313 6.67 -16.33 -13.95
N ILE A 314 6.97 -15.36 -14.82
CA ILE A 314 5.98 -14.36 -15.27
C ILE A 314 4.81 -15.05 -15.99
N ALA A 315 5.07 -15.99 -16.89
CA ALA A 315 4.04 -16.74 -17.61
C ALA A 315 3.14 -17.50 -16.63
N GLN A 316 3.73 -18.27 -15.71
CA GLN A 316 2.99 -19.00 -14.68
C GLN A 316 2.14 -18.07 -13.79
N ALA A 317 2.71 -16.92 -13.37
CA ALA A 317 1.99 -15.92 -12.58
C ALA A 317 0.78 -15.33 -13.32
N SER A 318 0.84 -15.30 -14.66
CA SER A 318 -0.19 -14.74 -15.53
C SER A 318 -1.31 -15.73 -15.80
N ASP A 319 -0.99 -17.01 -15.93
CA ASP A 319 -1.98 -18.09 -16.06
C ASP A 319 -2.88 -18.21 -14.81
N MET A 320 -2.37 -17.73 -13.66
CA MET A 320 -3.15 -17.61 -12.42
C MET A 320 -4.08 -16.39 -12.38
N MET A 321 -4.10 -15.56 -13.42
CA MET A 321 -4.89 -14.34 -13.51
C MET A 321 -5.95 -14.45 -14.60
N MET A 322 -7.11 -13.84 -14.34
CA MET A 322 -8.09 -13.57 -15.39
C MET A 322 -7.71 -12.25 -16.05
N LEU A 323 -7.06 -12.33 -17.21
CA LEU A 323 -6.58 -11.22 -18.03
C LEU A 323 -7.62 -10.84 -19.09
#